data_AF-A0A9W3SPN2-F1
#
_entry.id   AF-A0A9W3SPN2-F1
#
_cell.length_a   1.000
_cell.length_b   1.000
_cell.length_c   1.000
_cell.angle_alpha   90.00
_cell.angle_beta   90.00
_cell.angle_gamma   90.00
#
_symmetry.space_group_name_H-M   'P 1'
#
loop_
_entity.id
_entity.type
_entity.pdbx_description
1 polymer ?
#
loop_
_entity_poly.entity_id
_entity_poly.type
_entity_poly.pdbx_seq_one_letter_code
_entity_poly.pdbx_strand_id
1 'polypeptide(L)'
;MLYHLIKLGEALESEVKQSEGRLYFDSVNFGVWVSKSILYIEKYHKDSFIVNQMKQSYKEIDYTNNYTFYKLMLSTLKVIQEEKNEEIEEAKA
;
A
#
# COMPACT_ATOMS: atom_id res chain seq x y z
N MET A 1 12.51 4.41 -5.16
CA MET A 1 11.72 3.16 -5.23
C MET A 1 10.35 3.31 -4.57
N LEU A 2 10.28 3.66 -3.27
CA LEU A 2 9.01 3.90 -2.56
C LEU A 2 8.08 4.91 -3.27
N TYR A 3 8.59 6.11 -3.56
CA TYR A 3 7.84 7.12 -4.31
C TYR A 3 7.20 6.60 -5.60
N HIS A 4 7.93 5.77 -6.37
CA HIS A 4 7.42 5.19 -7.60
C HIS A 4 6.29 4.17 -7.32
N LEU A 5 6.41 3.35 -6.28
CA LEU A 5 5.34 2.43 -5.86
C LEU A 5 4.08 3.18 -5.45
N ILE A 6 4.23 4.32 -4.75
CA ILE A 6 3.09 5.19 -4.40
C ILE A 6 2.44 5.73 -5.67
N LYS A 7 3.21 6.24 -6.63
CA LYS A 7 2.66 6.77 -7.90
C LYS A 7 1.97 5.72 -8.75
N LEU A 8 2.51 4.51 -8.82
CA LEU A 8 1.82 3.39 -9.47
C LEU A 8 0.51 3.05 -8.74
N GLY A 9 0.52 3.04 -7.41
CA GLY A 9 -0.68 2.81 -6.61
C GLY A 9 -1.76 3.86 -6.88
N GLU A 10 -1.40 5.14 -6.86
CA GLU A 10 -2.33 6.24 -7.16
C GLU A 10 -2.93 6.14 -8.57
N ALA A 11 -2.14 5.71 -9.57
CA ALA A 11 -2.62 5.53 -10.93
C ALA A 11 -3.61 4.37 -11.08
N LEU A 12 -3.47 3.31 -10.26
CA LEU A 12 -4.37 2.16 -10.28
C LEU A 12 -5.81 2.52 -9.97
N GLU A 13 -6.08 3.60 -9.23
CA GLU A 13 -7.46 4.03 -8.92
C GLU A 13 -8.35 4.14 -10.18
N SER A 14 -7.75 4.48 -11.33
CA SER A 14 -8.45 4.55 -12.63
C SER A 14 -8.89 3.18 -13.19
N GLU A 15 -8.34 2.09 -12.69
CA GLU A 15 -8.64 0.71 -13.09
C GLU A 15 -9.68 0.03 -12.19
N VAL A 16 -10.18 0.74 -11.17
CA VAL A 16 -11.19 0.21 -10.24
C VAL A 16 -12.49 -0.09 -10.99
N LYS A 17 -12.99 -1.31 -10.81
CA LYS A 17 -14.30 -1.75 -11.29
C LYS A 17 -15.31 -1.70 -10.15
N GLN A 18 -16.58 -1.52 -10.51
CA GLN A 18 -17.70 -1.56 -9.57
C GLN A 18 -18.73 -2.59 -10.04
N SER A 19 -19.12 -3.50 -9.15
CA SER A 19 -20.21 -4.45 -9.39
C SER A 19 -20.92 -4.76 -8.06
N GLU A 20 -22.25 -4.83 -8.08
CA GLU A 20 -23.07 -5.22 -6.92
C GLU A 20 -22.72 -4.45 -5.62
N GLY A 21 -22.43 -3.16 -5.74
CA GLY A 21 -22.05 -2.31 -4.60
C GLY A 21 -20.63 -2.53 -4.06
N ARG A 22 -19.81 -3.35 -4.73
CA ARG A 22 -18.42 -3.63 -4.37
C ARG A 22 -17.47 -2.99 -5.38
N LEU A 23 -16.37 -2.43 -4.86
CA LEU A 23 -15.24 -1.95 -5.66
C LEU A 23 -14.17 -3.03 -5.67
N TYR A 24 -13.56 -3.27 -6.82
CA TYR A 24 -12.52 -4.29 -6.95
C TYR A 24 -11.60 -4.01 -8.14
N PHE A 25 -10.44 -4.66 -8.10
CA PHE A 25 -9.50 -4.76 -9.19
C PHE A 25 -9.62 -6.12 -9.87
N ASP A 26 -9.62 -6.09 -11.19
CA ASP A 26 -9.49 -7.25 -12.07
C ASP A 26 -8.51 -6.84 -13.18
N SER A 27 -7.29 -6.51 -12.75
CA SER A 27 -6.22 -6.06 -13.62
C SER A 27 -4.87 -6.67 -13.22
N VAL A 28 -4.04 -6.96 -14.22
CA VAL A 28 -2.68 -7.46 -14.01
C VAL A 28 -1.80 -6.41 -13.32
N ASN A 29 -2.04 -5.13 -13.62
CA ASN A 29 -1.27 -4.02 -13.04
C ASN A 29 -1.44 -3.97 -11.52
N PHE A 30 -2.66 -4.22 -11.01
CA PHE A 30 -2.89 -4.34 -9.59
C PHE A 30 -2.04 -5.45 -8.97
N GLY A 31 -2.10 -6.67 -9.50
CA GLY A 31 -1.30 -7.80 -9.00
C GLY A 31 0.20 -7.52 -9.00
N VAL A 32 0.73 -6.93 -10.08
CA VAL A 32 2.15 -6.54 -10.17
C VAL A 32 2.52 -5.49 -9.13
N TRP A 33 1.68 -4.48 -8.91
CA TRP A 33 1.91 -3.46 -7.91
C TRP A 33 1.89 -4.04 -6.49
N VAL A 34 0.95 -4.94 -6.19
CA VAL A 34 0.88 -5.66 -4.91
C VAL A 34 2.18 -6.41 -4.64
N SER A 35 2.64 -7.24 -5.58
CA SER A 35 3.87 -8.03 -5.41
C SER A 35 5.10 -7.15 -5.17
N LYS A 36 5.25 -6.07 -5.95
CA LYS A 36 6.37 -5.13 -5.77
C LYS A 36 6.32 -4.41 -4.43
N SER A 37 5.13 -4.05 -3.96
CA SER A 37 4.92 -3.36 -2.69
C SER A 37 5.26 -4.26 -1.51
N ILE A 38 4.81 -5.52 -1.53
CA ILE A 38 5.15 -6.52 -0.52
C ILE A 38 6.65 -6.77 -0.49
N LEU A 39 7.29 -6.96 -1.64
CA LEU A 39 8.75 -7.17 -1.71
C LEU A 39 9.53 -5.99 -1.13
N TYR A 40 9.09 -4.76 -1.39
CA TYR A 40 9.69 -3.57 -0.80
C TYR A 40 9.54 -3.55 0.73
N ILE A 41 8.32 -3.79 1.22
CA ILE A 41 8.02 -3.81 2.66
C ILE A 41 8.86 -4.88 3.36
N GLU A 42 8.86 -6.12 2.86
CA GLU A 42 9.60 -7.24 3.46
C GLU A 42 11.11 -7.00 3.47
N LYS A 43 11.65 -6.28 2.47
CA LYS A 43 13.09 -5.99 2.39
C LYS A 43 13.54 -4.88 3.34
N TYR A 44 12.72 -3.86 3.58
CA TYR A 44 13.16 -2.62 4.25
C TYR A 44 12.39 -2.27 5.52
N HIS A 45 11.17 -2.77 5.69
CA HIS A 45 10.23 -2.31 6.72
C HIS A 45 9.47 -3.46 7.40
N LYS A 46 9.92 -4.71 7.22
CA LYS A 46 9.22 -5.92 7.66
C LYS A 46 8.69 -5.87 9.09
N ASP A 47 9.51 -5.33 9.98
CA ASP A 47 9.29 -5.29 11.43
C ASP A 47 8.93 -3.88 11.93
N SER A 48 8.66 -2.93 11.02
CA SER A 48 8.25 -1.57 11.41
C SER A 48 6.87 -1.59 12.06
N PHE A 49 6.65 -0.63 12.96
CA PHE A 49 5.37 -0.50 13.68
C PHE A 49 4.19 -0.39 12.70
N ILE A 50 4.30 0.46 11.68
CA ILE A 50 3.25 0.67 10.68
C ILE A 50 2.94 -0.59 9.86
N VAL A 51 3.95 -1.41 9.55
CA VAL A 51 3.75 -2.69 8.83
C VAL A 51 3.10 -3.74 9.73
N ASN A 52 3.44 -3.76 11.02
CA ASN A 52 2.76 -4.63 11.99
C ASN A 52 1.29 -4.24 12.17
N GLN A 53 0.97 -2.94 12.21
CA GLN A 53 -0.43 -2.47 12.20
C GLN A 53 -1.15 -2.89 10.91
N MET A 54 -0.53 -2.69 9.74
CA MET A 54 -1.08 -3.14 8.46
C MET A 54 -1.42 -4.64 8.48
N LYS A 55 -0.52 -5.48 9.00
CA LYS A 55 -0.73 -6.93 9.11
C LYS A 55 -1.90 -7.28 10.03
N GLN A 56 -2.16 -6.51 11.10
CA GLN A 56 -3.34 -6.73 11.94
C GLN A 56 -4.61 -6.29 11.24
N SER A 57 -4.63 -5.08 10.66
CA SER A 57 -5.79 -4.59 9.89
C SER A 57 -6.15 -5.51 8.73
N TYR A 58 -5.16 -6.12 8.07
CA TYR A 58 -5.39 -7.08 6.99
C TYR A 58 -6.22 -8.31 7.44
N LYS A 59 -6.05 -8.79 8.68
CA LYS A 59 -6.83 -9.94 9.20
C LYS A 59 -8.31 -9.63 9.34
N GLU A 60 -8.66 -8.36 9.41
CA GLU A 60 -10.04 -7.87 9.53
C GLU A 60 -10.67 -7.59 8.16
N ILE A 61 -9.89 -7.65 7.07
CA ILE A 61 -10.40 -7.44 5.72
C ILE A 61 -11.14 -8.70 5.24
N ASP A 62 -12.36 -8.49 4.76
CA ASP A 62 -13.08 -9.49 3.96
C ASP A 62 -12.34 -9.71 2.63
N TYR A 63 -11.81 -10.93 2.45
CA TYR A 63 -11.05 -11.35 1.26
C TYR A 63 -11.80 -11.22 -0.07
N THR A 64 -13.11 -10.96 -0.03
CA THR A 64 -13.91 -10.70 -1.23
C THR A 64 -13.80 -9.26 -1.76
N ASN A 65 -13.08 -8.37 -1.07
CA ASN A 65 -12.91 -6.96 -1.46
C ASN A 65 -11.43 -6.55 -1.51
N ASN A 66 -10.80 -6.76 -2.66
CA ASN A 66 -9.39 -6.40 -2.89
C ASN A 66 -9.14 -4.87 -2.97
N TYR A 67 -10.18 -4.06 -3.08
CA TYR A 67 -10.07 -2.60 -3.07
C TYR A 67 -9.76 -2.06 -1.66
N THR A 68 -10.34 -2.66 -0.61
CA THR A 68 -9.99 -2.31 0.78
C THR A 68 -8.52 -2.62 1.06
N PHE A 69 -8.02 -3.77 0.61
CA PHE A 69 -6.60 -4.12 0.73
C PHE A 69 -5.71 -3.12 -0.03
N TYR A 70 -6.08 -2.74 -1.24
CA TYR A 70 -5.39 -1.70 -2.01
C TYR A 70 -5.26 -0.39 -1.22
N LYS A 71 -6.37 0.14 -0.66
CA LYS A 71 -6.34 1.37 0.14
C LYS A 71 -5.43 1.24 1.35
N LEU A 72 -5.53 0.13 2.09
CA LEU A 72 -4.69 -0.14 3.24
C LEU A 72 -3.20 -0.09 2.86
N MET A 73 -2.80 -0.84 1.83
CA MET A 73 -1.41 -0.91 1.42
C MET A 73 -0.89 0.42 0.86
N LEU A 74 -1.68 1.14 0.07
CA LEU A 74 -1.28 2.45 -0.45
C LEU A 74 -1.07 3.45 0.70
N SER A 75 -1.96 3.47 1.70
CA SER A 75 -1.80 4.28 2.89
C SER A 75 -0.54 3.92 3.68
N THR A 76 -0.27 2.63 3.88
CA THR A 76 0.97 2.17 4.54
C THR A 76 2.21 2.67 3.81
N LEU A 77 2.26 2.59 2.47
CA LEU A 77 3.39 3.11 1.70
C LEU A 77 3.57 4.62 1.85
N LYS A 78 2.47 5.39 1.92
CA LYS A 78 2.50 6.84 2.13
C LYS A 78 3.02 7.21 3.51
N VAL A 79 2.56 6.53 4.56
CA VAL A 79 3.06 6.75 5.93
C VAL A 79 4.55 6.44 6.02
N ILE A 80 5.03 5.34 5.42
CA ILE A 80 6.47 5.04 5.37
C ILE A 80 7.26 6.16 4.67
N GLN A 81 6.67 6.82 3.66
CA GLN A 81 7.32 7.93 2.97
C GLN A 81 7.35 9.21 3.83
N GLU A 82 6.30 9.44 4.62
CA GLU A 82 6.22 10.55 5.57
C GLU A 82 7.25 10.38 6.69
N GLU A 83 7.31 9.21 7.33
CA GLU A 83 8.32 8.88 8.36
C GLU A 83 9.74 9.13 7.85
N LYS A 84 10.04 8.71 6.61
CA LYS A 84 11.36 8.95 5.98
C LYS A 84 11.66 10.43 5.74
N ASN A 85 10.64 11.23 5.42
CA ASN A 85 10.84 12.65 5.18
C ASN A 85 11.08 13.38 6.52
N GLU A 86 10.37 13.00 7.58
CA GLU A 86 10.55 13.53 8.93
C GLU A 86 11.97 13.25 9.45
N GLU A 87 12.46 12.01 9.35
CA GLU A 87 13.84 11.65 9.72
C GLU A 87 14.90 12.49 8.99
N ILE A 88 14.67 12.80 7.71
CA ILE A 88 15.59 13.62 6.90
C ILE A 88 15.56 15.08 7.34
N GLU A 89 14.39 15.63 7.68
CA GLU A 89 14.27 17.00 8.15
C GLU A 89 14.86 17.17 9.55
N GLU A 90 14.64 16.22 10.47
CA GLU A 90 15.27 16.21 11.80
C GLU A 90 16.80 16.13 11.71
N ALA A 91 17.35 15.34 10.79
CA ALA A 91 18.80 15.23 10.60
C ALA A 91 19.47 16.49 10.02
N LYS A 92 18.68 17.43 9.48
CA LYS A 92 19.18 18.72 8.94
C LYS A 92 19.04 19.88 9.93
N ALA A 93 18.27 19.71 11.01
CA ALA A 93 18.02 20.72 12.05
C ALA A 93 19.14 20.72 13.11
#